data_AF-A0A534G764-F1
#
_entry.id   AF-A0A534G764-F1
#
_cell.length_a   1.000
_cell.length_b   1.000
_cell.length_c   1.000
_cell.angle_alpha   90.00
_cell.angle_beta   90.00
_cell.angle_gamma   90.00
#
_symmetry.space_group_name_H-M   'P 1'
#
loop_
_entity.id
_entity.type
_entity.pdbx_description
1 polymer ?
#
loop_
_entity_poly.entity_id
_entity_poly.type
_entity_poly.pdbx_seq_one_letter_code
_entity_poly.pdbx_strand_id
1 'polypeptide(L)'
;MSANIAAAGPFPDIVEENLDEAAFLWGRWETELASLTRNLDEVWSWTEDRLNGAIDGVLVASDPLLTQVIDRALSLRDLNFHTVAAHLLTVAPDPQARARLAQLVCEAQGASLAAMARGIEVSPLDGTFSTVTRALLKKSPQHCAALVRVKSFQRAKLGDELAAAYEADTVPEQVIVMRAAGTLPEPAVRDWVERGLAHSSPAVRIAAVESGLRQRMRAVWGTAREIAAAQEPGFGTSLRLLAMFGKAPDHRVIVEALADEKAARAAFWALGHVGTREAVEQCLAGMHDPARARVAGEAYACITGIDLTRERLTAKESGDTPSLPPFEEDDLDADLMPHREDLWPLPDPTACAA
;
A
#
# COMPACT_ATOMS: atom_id res chain seq x y z
N MET A 1 27.95 31.09 -42.94
CA MET A 1 28.27 29.88 -42.15
C MET A 1 27.22 29.74 -41.06
N SER A 2 26.01 29.32 -41.44
CA SER A 2 24.91 29.07 -40.52
C SER A 2 24.53 27.62 -40.71
N ALA A 3 25.15 26.74 -39.94
CA ALA A 3 24.93 25.31 -39.99
C ALA A 3 24.57 24.80 -38.59
N ASN A 4 23.43 24.09 -38.53
CA ASN A 4 23.04 23.11 -37.50
C ASN A 4 22.99 23.54 -36.03
N ILE A 5 21.89 24.20 -35.63
CA ILE A 5 21.34 24.11 -34.26
C ILE A 5 19.98 23.40 -34.32
N ALA A 6 19.87 22.33 -35.13
CA ALA A 6 18.60 21.61 -35.35
C ALA A 6 18.70 20.10 -35.10
N ALA A 7 19.70 19.63 -34.33
CA ALA A 7 19.83 18.20 -34.01
C ALA A 7 20.62 17.93 -32.71
N ALA A 8 20.52 18.79 -31.70
CA ALA A 8 20.93 18.39 -30.35
C ALA A 8 19.75 17.62 -29.74
N GLY A 9 19.80 16.28 -29.76
CA GLY A 9 18.88 15.47 -28.96
C GLY A 9 18.99 15.83 -27.48
N PRO A 10 18.02 15.44 -26.64
CA PRO A 10 18.08 15.70 -25.20
C PRO A 10 19.41 15.23 -24.63
N PHE A 11 19.98 16.00 -23.70
CA PHE A 11 21.22 15.64 -23.02
C PHE A 11 20.99 14.36 -22.21
N PRO A 12 21.72 13.26 -22.48
CA PRO A 12 21.52 11.99 -21.78
C PRO A 12 21.51 12.13 -20.25
N ASP A 13 22.43 12.94 -19.71
CA ASP A 13 22.56 13.20 -18.27
C ASP A 13 21.26 13.75 -17.65
N ILE A 14 20.53 14.61 -18.37
CA ILE A 14 19.26 15.17 -17.89
C ILE A 14 18.16 14.11 -17.89
N VAL A 15 18.12 13.23 -18.90
CA VAL A 15 17.15 12.14 -18.96
C VAL A 15 17.40 11.15 -17.82
N GLU A 16 18.67 10.86 -17.53
CA GLU A 16 19.05 10.00 -16.40
C GLU A 16 18.70 10.63 -15.05
N GLU A 17 18.94 11.94 -14.86
CA GLU A 17 18.54 12.66 -13.66
C GLU A 17 17.02 12.63 -13.45
N ASN A 18 16.23 12.77 -14.52
CA ASN A 18 14.77 12.64 -14.45
C ASN A 18 14.32 11.21 -14.12
N LEU A 19 15.04 10.18 -14.56
CA LEU A 19 14.75 8.80 -14.16
C LEU A 19 15.00 8.61 -12.65
N ASP A 20 16.12 9.11 -12.14
CA ASP A 20 16.46 9.01 -10.71
C ASP A 20 15.43 9.77 -9.86
N GLU A 21 15.05 10.99 -10.27
CA GLU A 21 13.99 11.78 -9.62
C GLU A 21 12.62 11.07 -9.68
N ALA A 22 12.25 10.47 -10.83
CA ALA A 22 11.00 9.73 -10.96
C ALA A 22 10.95 8.51 -10.03
N ALA A 23 12.04 7.74 -9.92
CA ALA A 23 12.11 6.60 -9.02
C ALA A 23 11.98 7.03 -7.55
N PHE A 24 12.69 8.10 -7.15
CA PHE A 24 12.57 8.68 -5.81
C PHE A 24 11.15 9.17 -5.51
N LEU A 25 10.56 9.95 -6.43
CA LEU A 25 9.23 10.51 -6.27
C LEU A 25 8.15 9.42 -6.28
N TRP A 26 8.34 8.30 -6.99
CA TRP A 26 7.42 7.17 -6.93
C TRP A 26 7.36 6.56 -5.53
N GLY A 27 8.52 6.25 -4.93
CA GLY A 27 8.58 5.71 -3.57
C GLY A 27 7.98 6.67 -2.54
N ARG A 28 8.22 7.97 -2.73
CA ARG A 28 7.60 9.03 -1.91
C ARG A 28 6.08 9.07 -2.09
N TRP A 29 5.59 9.00 -3.32
CA TRP A 29 4.16 9.01 -3.64
C TRP A 29 3.43 7.84 -2.99
N GLU A 30 3.95 6.61 -3.10
CA GLU A 30 3.39 5.43 -2.43
C GLU A 30 3.34 5.59 -0.90
N THR A 31 4.39 6.20 -0.33
CA THR A 31 4.45 6.45 1.11
C THR A 31 3.42 7.49 1.54
N GLU A 32 3.29 8.57 0.77
CA GLU A 32 2.42 9.69 1.08
C GLU A 32 0.94 9.38 0.86
N LEU A 33 0.59 8.52 -0.12
CA LEU A 33 -0.78 8.01 -0.28
C LEU A 33 -1.29 7.22 0.94
N ALA A 34 -0.37 6.68 1.72
CA ALA A 34 -0.67 5.98 2.97
C ALA A 34 -0.30 6.81 4.20
N SER A 35 -0.03 8.11 4.01
CA SER A 35 0.16 9.06 5.10
C SER A 35 -1.17 9.37 5.77
N LEU A 36 -1.10 9.58 7.08
CA LEU A 36 -2.24 9.96 7.90
C LEU A 36 -2.23 11.46 8.21
N THR A 37 -1.13 12.14 7.92
CA THR A 37 -0.95 13.57 8.13
C THR A 37 -1.07 14.37 6.85
N ARG A 38 -1.32 13.72 5.71
CA ARG A 38 -1.52 14.38 4.42
C ARG A 38 -2.84 14.01 3.78
N ASN A 39 -3.49 14.99 3.18
CA ASN A 39 -4.65 14.77 2.33
C ASN A 39 -4.24 14.59 0.85
N LEU A 40 -5.18 14.15 0.01
CA LEU A 40 -4.90 13.87 -1.40
C LEU A 40 -4.49 15.09 -2.22
N ASP A 41 -4.96 16.29 -1.87
CA ASP A 41 -4.58 17.53 -2.56
C ASP A 41 -3.11 17.89 -2.27
N GLU A 42 -2.65 17.63 -1.04
CA GLU A 42 -1.24 17.78 -0.65
C GLU A 42 -0.36 16.72 -1.34
N VAL A 43 -0.80 15.46 -1.39
CA VAL A 43 -0.06 14.42 -2.12
C VAL A 43 0.09 14.80 -3.59
N TRP A 44 -1.00 15.29 -4.20
CA TRP A 44 -0.99 15.72 -5.60
C TRP A 44 0.00 16.87 -5.83
N SER A 45 -0.16 17.96 -5.08
CA SER A 45 0.60 19.21 -5.29
C SER A 45 2.09 19.10 -4.95
N TRP A 46 2.46 18.30 -3.94
CA TRP A 46 3.86 18.22 -3.48
C TRP A 46 4.66 17.11 -4.14
N THR A 47 3.99 16.06 -4.64
CA THR A 47 4.67 14.83 -5.06
C THR A 47 4.19 14.33 -6.42
N GLU A 48 2.87 14.17 -6.64
CA GLU A 48 2.36 13.57 -7.88
C GLU A 48 2.62 14.43 -9.12
N ASP A 49 2.42 15.75 -9.04
CA ASP A 49 2.68 16.67 -10.16
C ASP A 49 4.17 16.65 -10.58
N ARG A 50 5.06 16.61 -9.60
CA ARG A 50 6.51 16.48 -9.83
C ARG A 50 6.89 15.12 -10.40
N LEU A 51 6.25 14.05 -9.93
CA LEU A 51 6.47 12.70 -10.45
C LEU A 51 6.11 12.63 -11.94
N ASN A 52 4.95 13.18 -12.30
CA ASN A 52 4.54 13.27 -13.69
C ASN A 52 5.52 14.11 -14.53
N GLY A 53 5.97 15.25 -14.00
CA GLY A 53 6.99 16.07 -14.67
C GLY A 53 8.32 15.34 -14.90
N ALA A 54 8.77 14.54 -13.93
CA ALA A 54 9.98 13.72 -14.07
C ALA A 54 9.79 12.59 -15.11
N ILE A 55 8.63 11.92 -15.10
CA ILE A 55 8.27 10.92 -16.11
C ILE A 55 8.25 11.54 -17.51
N ASP A 56 7.62 12.70 -17.67
CA ASP A 56 7.60 13.45 -18.93
C ASP A 56 9.03 13.83 -19.37
N GLY A 57 9.89 14.24 -18.43
CA GLY A 57 11.31 14.51 -18.68
C GLY A 57 12.07 13.30 -19.25
N VAL A 58 11.76 12.08 -18.80
CA VAL A 58 12.33 10.85 -19.38
C VAL A 58 11.77 10.58 -20.77
N LEU A 59 10.48 10.82 -21.01
CA LEU A 59 9.81 10.56 -22.30
C LEU A 59 10.25 11.49 -23.44
N VAL A 60 10.96 12.58 -23.15
CA VAL A 60 11.60 13.43 -24.18
C VAL A 60 12.75 12.70 -24.89
N ALA A 61 13.30 11.64 -24.28
CA ALA A 61 14.36 10.83 -24.86
C ALA A 61 13.98 10.24 -26.23
N SER A 62 14.97 10.12 -27.12
CA SER A 62 14.80 9.33 -28.35
C SER A 62 14.66 7.85 -28.01
N ASP A 63 13.98 7.07 -28.87
CA ASP A 63 13.75 5.63 -28.62
C ASP A 63 15.02 4.83 -28.23
N PRO A 64 16.19 5.05 -28.85
CA PRO A 64 17.42 4.37 -28.44
C PRO A 64 17.89 4.76 -27.03
N LEU A 65 17.79 6.04 -26.68
CA LEU A 65 18.16 6.54 -25.35
C LEU A 65 17.17 6.04 -24.30
N LEU A 66 15.86 6.10 -24.58
CA LEU A 66 14.82 5.58 -23.69
C LEU A 66 15.03 4.08 -23.41
N THR A 67 15.39 3.30 -24.43
CA THR A 67 15.71 1.87 -24.26
C THR A 67 16.91 1.68 -23.33
N GLN A 68 17.99 2.45 -23.51
CA GLN A 68 19.17 2.38 -22.63
C GLN A 68 18.84 2.74 -21.18
N VAL A 69 18.03 3.79 -20.99
CA VAL A 69 17.58 4.26 -19.67
C VAL A 69 16.72 3.21 -18.97
N ILE A 70 15.79 2.57 -19.70
CA ILE A 70 14.97 1.47 -19.17
C ILE A 70 15.83 0.25 -18.81
N ASP A 71 16.74 -0.17 -19.68
CA ASP A 71 17.61 -1.31 -19.41
C ASP A 71 18.52 -1.05 -18.20
N ARG A 72 19.02 0.20 -18.04
CA ARG A 72 19.73 0.64 -16.83
C ARG A 72 18.83 0.53 -15.60
N ALA A 73 17.62 1.11 -15.65
CA ALA A 73 16.66 1.09 -14.54
C ALA A 73 16.40 -0.33 -14.03
N LEU A 74 16.25 -1.29 -14.93
CA LEU A 74 15.99 -2.71 -14.62
C LEU A 74 17.22 -3.49 -14.14
N SER A 75 18.42 -2.93 -14.30
CA SER A 75 19.65 -3.50 -13.76
C SER A 75 19.92 -3.10 -12.30
N LEU A 76 19.25 -2.03 -11.83
CA LEU A 76 19.36 -1.54 -10.47
C LEU A 76 18.58 -2.45 -9.51
N ARG A 77 18.98 -2.48 -8.23
CA ARG A 77 18.29 -3.31 -7.22
C ARG A 77 17.03 -2.65 -6.67
N ASP A 78 16.90 -1.33 -6.84
CA ASP A 78 15.76 -0.57 -6.33
C ASP A 78 14.53 -0.80 -7.22
N LEU A 79 13.48 -1.35 -6.60
CA LEU A 79 12.22 -1.72 -7.24
C LEU A 79 11.41 -0.51 -7.71
N ASN A 80 11.67 0.70 -7.19
CA ASN A 80 11.05 1.91 -7.72
C ASN A 80 11.45 2.15 -9.17
N PHE A 81 12.71 1.89 -9.54
CA PHE A 81 13.15 1.95 -10.94
C PHE A 81 12.43 0.93 -11.81
N HIS A 82 12.16 -0.28 -11.31
CA HIS A 82 11.41 -1.30 -12.05
C HIS A 82 9.96 -0.88 -12.28
N THR A 83 9.39 -0.19 -11.30
CA THR A 83 8.03 0.35 -11.36
C THR A 83 7.94 1.48 -12.38
N VAL A 84 8.85 2.45 -12.31
CA VAL A 84 8.94 3.57 -13.25
C VAL A 84 9.25 3.08 -14.67
N ALA A 85 10.16 2.13 -14.85
CA ALA A 85 10.48 1.56 -16.16
C ALA A 85 9.26 0.89 -16.81
N ALA A 86 8.48 0.12 -16.04
CA ALA A 86 7.23 -0.45 -16.54
C ALA A 86 6.21 0.64 -16.89
N HIS A 87 6.07 1.65 -16.03
CA HIS A 87 5.15 2.77 -16.25
C HIS A 87 5.52 3.56 -17.52
N LEU A 88 6.79 3.90 -17.73
CA LEU A 88 7.28 4.57 -18.94
C LEU A 88 6.87 3.82 -20.21
N LEU A 89 7.00 2.49 -20.24
CA LEU A 89 6.59 1.68 -21.39
C LEU A 89 5.07 1.64 -21.61
N THR A 90 4.27 1.91 -20.56
CA THR A 90 2.82 2.00 -20.69
C THR A 90 2.33 3.34 -21.23
N VAL A 91 3.10 4.42 -21.04
CA VAL A 91 2.72 5.78 -21.46
C VAL A 91 3.49 6.26 -22.68
N ALA A 92 4.61 5.61 -23.02
CA ALA A 92 5.41 5.92 -24.19
C ALA A 92 4.55 5.93 -25.47
N PRO A 93 4.77 6.85 -26.42
CA PRO A 93 4.01 6.90 -27.67
C PRO A 93 4.40 5.78 -28.65
N ASP A 94 5.56 5.15 -28.46
CA ASP A 94 6.05 4.10 -29.35
C ASP A 94 5.11 2.87 -29.40
N PRO A 95 4.64 2.47 -30.60
CA PRO A 95 3.85 1.25 -30.78
C PRO A 95 4.56 -0.04 -30.31
N GLN A 96 5.89 -0.09 -30.29
CA GLN A 96 6.64 -1.27 -29.84
C GLN A 96 6.81 -1.34 -28.32
N ALA A 97 6.59 -0.25 -27.59
CA ALA A 97 6.75 -0.19 -26.14
C ALA A 97 5.94 -1.28 -25.39
N ARG A 98 4.71 -1.59 -25.83
CA ARG A 98 3.86 -2.63 -25.19
C ARG A 98 4.37 -4.04 -25.48
N ALA A 99 5.01 -4.25 -26.64
CA ALA A 99 5.66 -5.52 -26.96
C ALA A 99 6.93 -5.70 -26.11
N ARG A 100 7.71 -4.63 -25.92
CA ARG A 100 8.88 -4.63 -25.02
C ARG A 100 8.45 -4.88 -23.57
N LEU A 101 7.43 -4.19 -23.08
CA LEU A 101 6.87 -4.41 -21.74
C LEU A 101 6.42 -5.87 -21.57
N ALA A 102 5.72 -6.43 -22.57
CA ALA A 102 5.29 -7.83 -22.54
C ALA A 102 6.46 -8.83 -22.44
N GLN A 103 7.60 -8.53 -23.08
CA GLN A 103 8.82 -9.32 -22.94
C GLN A 103 9.37 -9.21 -21.51
N LEU A 104 9.54 -7.98 -21.01
CA LEU A 104 10.15 -7.72 -19.71
C LEU A 104 9.35 -8.35 -18.56
N VAL A 105 8.02 -8.22 -18.56
CA VAL A 105 7.18 -8.85 -17.52
C VAL A 105 7.19 -10.37 -17.59
N CYS A 106 7.46 -10.97 -18.77
CA CYS A 106 7.60 -12.42 -18.91
C CYS A 106 8.94 -12.95 -18.38
N GLU A 107 9.95 -12.10 -18.30
CA GLU A 107 11.29 -12.42 -17.81
C GLU A 107 11.42 -12.11 -16.31
N ALA A 108 10.63 -11.16 -15.80
CA ALA A 108 10.60 -10.78 -14.40
C ALA A 108 10.02 -11.87 -13.49
N GLN A 109 10.47 -11.88 -12.23
CA GLN A 109 9.99 -12.79 -11.18
C GLN A 109 9.94 -12.09 -9.83
N GLY A 110 9.16 -12.64 -8.89
CA GLY A 110 9.14 -12.17 -7.50
C GLY A 110 8.88 -10.67 -7.36
N ALA A 111 9.72 -10.00 -6.57
CA ALA A 111 9.57 -8.58 -6.27
C ALA A 111 9.68 -7.67 -7.51
N SER A 112 10.51 -8.04 -8.50
CA SER A 112 10.61 -7.28 -9.77
C SER A 112 9.30 -7.34 -10.55
N LEU A 113 8.67 -8.51 -10.65
CA LEU A 113 7.39 -8.65 -11.33
C LEU A 113 6.28 -7.88 -10.60
N ALA A 114 6.29 -7.91 -9.26
CA ALA A 114 5.35 -7.13 -8.44
C ALA A 114 5.51 -5.61 -8.62
N ALA A 115 6.75 -5.14 -8.78
CA ALA A 115 7.07 -3.74 -9.06
C ALA A 115 6.61 -3.32 -10.47
N MET A 116 6.92 -4.11 -11.49
CA MET A 116 6.44 -3.85 -12.86
C MET A 116 4.90 -3.85 -12.94
N ALA A 117 4.24 -4.80 -12.26
CA ALA A 117 2.79 -4.82 -12.17
C ALA A 117 2.23 -3.53 -11.54
N ARG A 118 2.90 -2.98 -10.53
CA ARG A 118 2.51 -1.70 -9.91
C ARG A 118 2.61 -0.53 -10.89
N GLY A 119 3.64 -0.49 -11.73
CA GLY A 119 3.79 0.55 -12.76
C GLY A 119 2.68 0.50 -13.82
N ILE A 120 2.19 -0.71 -14.11
CA ILE A 120 1.07 -0.95 -15.04
C ILE A 120 -0.29 -0.57 -14.43
N GLU A 121 -0.49 -0.79 -13.13
CA GLU A 121 -1.76 -0.57 -12.45
C GLU A 121 -2.32 0.84 -12.66
N VAL A 122 -1.46 1.84 -12.61
CA VAL A 122 -1.84 3.27 -12.64
C VAL A 122 -1.89 3.84 -14.06
N SER A 123 -1.66 3.01 -15.07
CA SER A 123 -1.64 3.43 -16.48
C SER A 123 -3.04 3.45 -17.09
N PRO A 124 -3.30 4.32 -18.08
CA PRO A 124 -4.57 4.33 -18.79
C PRO A 124 -4.74 3.01 -19.57
N LEU A 125 -5.82 2.28 -19.29
CA LEU A 125 -6.22 1.10 -20.05
C LEU A 125 -6.79 1.51 -21.42
N ASP A 126 -5.90 1.80 -22.35
CA ASP A 126 -6.28 1.77 -23.76
C ASP A 126 -6.29 0.30 -24.27
N GLY A 127 -6.90 0.06 -25.42
CA GLY A 127 -6.99 -1.30 -26.00
C GLY A 127 -5.65 -1.94 -26.35
N THR A 128 -4.51 -1.28 -26.09
CA THR A 128 -3.17 -1.74 -26.49
C THR A 128 -2.56 -2.78 -25.55
N PHE A 129 -3.13 -2.97 -24.36
CA PHE A 129 -2.62 -3.89 -23.33
C PHE A 129 -2.84 -5.39 -23.61
N SER A 130 -3.47 -5.75 -24.73
CA SER A 130 -3.77 -7.15 -25.06
C SER A 130 -2.52 -8.04 -25.16
N THR A 131 -1.40 -7.48 -25.64
CA THR A 131 -0.11 -8.20 -25.73
C THR A 131 0.46 -8.50 -24.35
N VAL A 132 0.49 -7.52 -23.45
CA VAL A 132 0.97 -7.68 -22.06
C VAL A 132 0.08 -8.66 -21.30
N THR A 133 -1.25 -8.56 -21.48
CA THR A 133 -2.23 -9.48 -20.87
C THR A 133 -1.95 -10.93 -21.29
N ARG A 134 -1.74 -11.16 -22.59
CA ARG A 134 -1.44 -12.50 -23.12
C ARG A 134 -0.11 -13.04 -22.60
N ALA A 135 0.89 -12.16 -22.44
CA ALA A 135 2.20 -12.51 -21.94
C ALA A 135 2.12 -13.02 -20.50
N LEU A 136 1.47 -12.24 -19.62
CA LEU A 136 1.27 -12.61 -18.22
C LEU A 136 0.46 -13.91 -18.06
N LEU A 137 -0.66 -14.03 -18.78
CA LEU A 137 -1.57 -15.19 -18.66
C LEU A 137 -0.91 -16.53 -19.01
N LYS A 138 0.06 -16.54 -19.93
CA LYS A 138 0.67 -17.78 -20.43
C LYS A 138 1.92 -18.22 -19.66
N LYS A 139 2.45 -17.38 -18.78
CA LYS A 139 3.82 -17.56 -18.28
C LYS A 139 3.90 -18.46 -17.04
N SER A 140 3.25 -18.08 -15.94
CA SER A 140 3.22 -18.88 -14.71
C SER A 140 2.09 -18.43 -13.78
N PRO A 141 1.73 -19.22 -12.75
CA PRO A 141 0.76 -18.80 -11.73
C PRO A 141 1.06 -17.44 -11.09
N GLN A 142 2.33 -17.12 -10.82
CA GLN A 142 2.75 -15.82 -10.30
C GLN A 142 2.44 -14.66 -11.28
N HIS A 143 2.59 -14.90 -12.60
CA HIS A 143 2.25 -13.90 -13.61
C HIS A 143 0.73 -13.74 -13.77
N CYS A 144 -0.03 -14.84 -13.61
CA CYS A 144 -1.48 -14.77 -13.49
C CYS A 144 -1.89 -13.92 -12.27
N ALA A 145 -1.22 -14.07 -11.12
CA ALA A 145 -1.49 -13.26 -9.94
C ALA A 145 -1.18 -11.77 -10.19
N ALA A 146 -0.07 -11.45 -10.86
CA ALA A 146 0.23 -10.09 -11.29
C ALA A 146 -0.86 -9.51 -12.21
N LEU A 147 -1.37 -10.31 -13.15
CA LEU A 147 -2.48 -9.91 -14.02
C LEU A 147 -3.79 -9.69 -13.25
N VAL A 148 -4.11 -10.57 -12.29
CA VAL A 148 -5.27 -10.41 -11.39
C VAL A 148 -5.16 -9.09 -10.63
N ARG A 149 -3.97 -8.78 -10.10
CA ARG A 149 -3.70 -7.54 -9.36
C ARG A 149 -3.93 -6.31 -10.23
N VAL A 150 -3.33 -6.26 -11.42
CA VAL A 150 -3.50 -5.17 -12.40
C VAL A 150 -4.97 -4.97 -12.78
N LYS A 151 -5.65 -6.05 -13.20
CA LYS A 151 -7.06 -5.97 -13.60
C LYS A 151 -7.98 -5.56 -12.45
N SER A 152 -7.73 -6.04 -11.23
CA SER A 152 -8.53 -5.70 -10.06
C SER A 152 -8.40 -4.21 -9.72
N PHE A 153 -7.16 -3.68 -9.74
CA PHE A 153 -6.90 -2.25 -9.51
C PHE A 153 -7.64 -1.38 -10.53
N GLN A 154 -7.58 -1.77 -11.81
CA GLN A 154 -8.20 -1.04 -12.91
C GLN A 154 -9.69 -1.37 -13.09
N ARG A 155 -10.27 -2.20 -12.22
CA ARG A 155 -11.67 -2.65 -12.28
C ARG A 155 -12.05 -3.31 -13.62
N ALA A 156 -11.08 -3.95 -14.27
CA ALA A 156 -11.27 -4.71 -15.49
C ALA A 156 -11.88 -6.09 -15.20
N LYS A 157 -12.48 -6.70 -16.23
CA LYS A 157 -13.07 -8.04 -16.12
C LYS A 157 -11.99 -9.09 -15.83
N LEU A 158 -12.15 -9.78 -14.70
CA LEU A 158 -11.36 -10.95 -14.32
C LEU A 158 -11.86 -12.21 -15.05
N GLY A 159 -10.94 -13.11 -15.36
CA GLY A 159 -11.19 -14.38 -16.05
C GLY A 159 -10.37 -15.54 -15.50
N ASP A 160 -9.91 -16.42 -16.40
CA ASP A 160 -9.22 -17.67 -16.07
C ASP A 160 -7.92 -17.47 -15.27
N GLU A 161 -7.34 -16.26 -15.31
CA GLU A 161 -6.17 -15.91 -14.50
C GLU A 161 -6.39 -16.10 -12.99
N LEU A 162 -7.63 -16.02 -12.48
CA LEU A 162 -7.91 -16.21 -11.06
C LEU A 162 -7.63 -17.64 -10.60
N ALA A 163 -8.12 -18.63 -11.36
CA ALA A 163 -7.91 -20.03 -11.06
C ALA A 163 -6.42 -20.39 -11.19
N ALA A 164 -5.80 -19.97 -12.30
CA ALA A 164 -4.38 -20.21 -12.55
C ALA A 164 -3.46 -19.54 -11.50
N ALA A 165 -3.82 -18.36 -10.99
CA ALA A 165 -3.08 -17.70 -9.92
C ALA A 165 -3.25 -18.41 -8.58
N TYR A 166 -4.45 -18.92 -8.29
CA TYR A 166 -4.72 -19.65 -7.05
C TYR A 166 -4.00 -21.00 -7.00
N GLU A 167 -3.83 -21.65 -8.15
CA GLU A 167 -3.07 -22.90 -8.33
C GLU A 167 -1.57 -22.78 -8.06
N ALA A 168 -1.03 -21.55 -7.89
CA ALA A 168 0.33 -21.35 -7.42
C ALA A 168 0.60 -22.04 -6.07
N ASP A 169 -0.46 -22.23 -5.28
CA ASP A 169 -0.44 -22.75 -3.90
C ASP A 169 0.54 -22.02 -2.97
N THR A 170 0.81 -20.76 -3.29
CA THR A 170 1.61 -19.84 -2.49
C THR A 170 0.70 -18.80 -1.86
N VAL A 171 0.88 -18.57 -0.56
CA VAL A 171 0.03 -17.65 0.22
C VAL A 171 -0.06 -16.24 -0.38
N PRO A 172 1.04 -15.60 -0.87
CA PRO A 172 0.94 -14.25 -1.45
C PRO A 172 0.02 -14.16 -2.67
N GLU A 173 0.15 -15.10 -3.62
CA GLU A 173 -0.67 -15.17 -4.82
C GLU A 173 -2.14 -15.48 -4.49
N GLN A 174 -2.39 -16.39 -3.54
CA GLN A 174 -3.75 -16.68 -3.06
C GLN A 174 -4.40 -15.44 -2.40
N VAL A 175 -3.64 -14.63 -1.65
CA VAL A 175 -4.14 -13.37 -1.07
C VAL A 175 -4.55 -12.38 -2.16
N ILE A 176 -3.76 -12.26 -3.23
CA ILE A 176 -4.09 -11.41 -4.39
C ILE A 176 -5.42 -11.86 -5.01
N VAL A 177 -5.58 -13.17 -5.24
CA VAL A 177 -6.82 -13.75 -5.77
C VAL A 177 -8.00 -13.49 -4.84
N MET A 178 -7.84 -13.72 -3.53
CA MET A 178 -8.91 -13.48 -2.56
C MET A 178 -9.33 -12.01 -2.55
N ARG A 179 -8.40 -11.05 -2.56
CA ARG A 179 -8.74 -9.61 -2.59
C ARG A 179 -9.44 -9.20 -3.89
N ALA A 180 -9.06 -9.80 -5.01
CA ALA A 180 -9.68 -9.55 -6.30
C ALA A 180 -11.07 -10.21 -6.42
N ALA A 181 -11.31 -11.33 -5.74
CA ALA A 181 -12.59 -12.05 -5.79
C ALA A 181 -13.78 -11.17 -5.38
N GLY A 182 -13.58 -10.19 -4.50
CA GLY A 182 -14.61 -9.23 -4.09
C GLY A 182 -15.17 -8.35 -5.21
N THR A 183 -14.52 -8.31 -6.39
CA THR A 183 -15.02 -7.59 -7.57
C THR A 183 -15.79 -8.48 -8.55
N LEU A 184 -15.92 -9.78 -8.27
CA LEU A 184 -16.65 -10.73 -9.12
C LEU A 184 -18.17 -10.62 -8.93
N PRO A 185 -18.96 -10.95 -9.96
CA PRO A 185 -20.40 -11.10 -9.82
C PRO A 185 -20.77 -12.37 -9.04
N GLU A 186 -22.01 -12.42 -8.54
CA GLU A 186 -22.62 -13.66 -8.04
C GLU A 186 -22.91 -14.64 -9.20
N PRO A 187 -22.83 -15.97 -9.00
CA PRO A 187 -22.47 -16.66 -7.75
C PRO A 187 -20.95 -16.79 -7.51
N ALA A 188 -20.12 -16.42 -8.50
CA ALA A 188 -18.68 -16.68 -8.46
C ALA A 188 -17.98 -16.09 -7.23
N VAL A 189 -18.37 -14.88 -6.80
CA VAL A 189 -17.80 -14.28 -5.59
C VAL A 189 -18.04 -15.11 -4.33
N ARG A 190 -19.22 -15.75 -4.21
CA ARG A 190 -19.56 -16.58 -3.07
C ARG A 190 -18.67 -17.81 -3.00
N ASP A 191 -18.51 -18.51 -4.13
CA ASP A 191 -17.68 -19.70 -4.22
C ASP A 191 -16.22 -19.41 -3.82
N TRP A 192 -15.69 -18.27 -4.28
CA TRP A 192 -14.33 -17.84 -3.95
C TRP A 192 -14.18 -17.41 -2.48
N VAL A 193 -15.14 -16.67 -1.95
CA VAL A 193 -15.12 -16.26 -0.54
C VAL A 193 -15.20 -17.49 0.38
N GLU A 194 -16.13 -18.41 0.12
CA GLU A 194 -16.26 -19.65 0.91
C GLU A 194 -14.97 -20.48 0.90
N ARG A 195 -14.34 -20.61 -0.27
CA ARG A 195 -13.02 -21.26 -0.39
C ARG A 195 -11.95 -20.57 0.44
N GLY A 196 -11.90 -19.24 0.41
CA GLY A 196 -10.91 -18.45 1.16
C GLY A 196 -11.11 -18.50 2.67
N LEU A 197 -12.36 -18.50 3.14
CA LEU A 197 -12.68 -18.62 4.58
C LEU A 197 -12.26 -19.99 5.15
N ALA A 198 -12.39 -21.05 4.35
CA ALA A 198 -11.97 -22.40 4.74
C ALA A 198 -10.45 -22.64 4.68
N HIS A 199 -9.67 -21.63 4.29
CA HIS A 199 -8.24 -21.78 4.07
C HIS A 199 -7.44 -21.85 5.39
N SER A 200 -6.35 -22.64 5.39
CA SER A 200 -5.49 -22.83 6.57
C SER A 200 -4.70 -21.57 6.94
N SER A 201 -4.25 -20.80 5.95
CA SER A 201 -3.50 -19.57 6.16
C SER A 201 -4.40 -18.40 6.62
N PRO A 202 -4.10 -17.77 7.78
CA PRO A 202 -4.83 -16.59 8.27
C PRO A 202 -4.86 -15.42 7.28
N ALA A 203 -3.76 -15.21 6.54
CA ALA A 203 -3.66 -14.15 5.55
C ALA A 203 -4.65 -14.32 4.39
N VAL A 204 -4.92 -15.56 3.98
CA VAL A 204 -5.92 -15.86 2.95
C VAL A 204 -7.34 -15.67 3.51
N ARG A 205 -7.59 -16.11 4.75
CA ARG A 205 -8.89 -15.91 5.41
C ARG A 205 -9.23 -14.44 5.56
N ILE A 206 -8.31 -13.58 6.01
CA ILE A 206 -8.59 -12.15 6.18
C ILE A 206 -8.85 -11.46 4.84
N ALA A 207 -8.15 -11.85 3.76
CA ALA A 207 -8.41 -11.35 2.41
C ALA A 207 -9.80 -11.79 1.91
N ALA A 208 -10.24 -13.01 2.25
CA ALA A 208 -11.58 -13.49 1.93
C ALA A 208 -12.67 -12.74 2.72
N VAL A 209 -12.40 -12.41 3.99
CA VAL A 209 -13.27 -11.55 4.81
C VAL A 209 -13.42 -10.17 4.16
N GLU A 210 -12.31 -9.52 3.76
CA GLU A 210 -12.34 -8.22 3.07
C GLU A 210 -13.23 -8.28 1.81
N SER A 211 -13.08 -9.32 0.99
CA SER A 211 -13.86 -9.50 -0.23
C SER A 211 -15.34 -9.79 0.01
N GLY A 212 -15.68 -10.65 0.97
CA GLY A 212 -17.07 -10.90 1.31
C GLY A 212 -17.76 -9.70 1.95
N LEU A 213 -17.03 -8.87 2.71
CA LEU A 213 -17.56 -7.60 3.23
C LEU A 213 -17.89 -6.61 2.12
N ARG A 214 -17.04 -6.48 1.10
CA ARG A 214 -17.32 -5.65 -0.10
C ARG A 214 -18.65 -6.05 -0.76
N GLN A 215 -18.96 -7.35 -0.75
CA GLN A 215 -20.22 -7.90 -1.26
C GLN A 215 -21.33 -8.07 -0.20
N ARG A 216 -21.16 -7.50 1.00
CA ARG A 216 -22.15 -7.52 2.09
C ARG A 216 -22.56 -8.93 2.54
N MET A 217 -21.67 -9.90 2.41
CA MET A 217 -21.91 -11.29 2.82
C MET A 217 -21.81 -11.40 4.35
N ARG A 218 -22.92 -11.71 5.02
CA ARG A 218 -22.95 -11.83 6.50
C ARG A 218 -22.10 -12.98 7.04
N ALA A 219 -21.89 -14.02 6.26
CA ALA A 219 -21.18 -15.23 6.68
C ALA A 219 -19.71 -14.98 7.07
N VAL A 220 -19.08 -13.92 6.53
CA VAL A 220 -17.68 -13.60 6.83
C VAL A 220 -17.46 -13.06 8.25
N TRP A 221 -18.53 -12.62 8.91
CA TRP A 221 -18.44 -11.93 10.20
C TRP A 221 -17.95 -12.83 11.34
N GLY A 222 -18.30 -14.12 11.30
CA GLY A 222 -17.79 -15.11 12.26
C GLY A 222 -16.27 -15.21 12.20
N THR A 223 -15.74 -15.39 10.99
CA THR A 223 -14.30 -15.48 10.74
C THR A 223 -13.55 -14.20 11.13
N ALA A 224 -14.12 -13.01 10.87
CA ALA A 224 -13.52 -11.75 11.30
C ALA A 224 -13.35 -11.67 12.83
N ARG A 225 -14.38 -12.11 13.58
CA ARG A 225 -14.33 -12.18 15.05
C ARG A 225 -13.31 -13.19 15.53
N GLU A 226 -13.26 -14.37 14.93
CA GLU A 226 -12.32 -15.43 15.29
C GLU A 226 -10.88 -14.97 15.11
N ILE A 227 -10.54 -14.37 13.96
CA ILE A 227 -9.20 -13.82 13.70
C ILE A 227 -8.83 -12.72 14.71
N ALA A 228 -9.79 -11.83 15.03
CA ALA A 228 -9.56 -10.76 16.01
C ALA A 228 -9.33 -11.32 17.43
N ALA A 229 -10.19 -12.24 17.89
CA ALA A 229 -10.13 -12.80 19.23
C ALA A 229 -8.92 -13.72 19.44
N ALA A 230 -8.55 -14.49 18.42
CA ALA A 230 -7.37 -15.36 18.46
C ALA A 230 -6.06 -14.61 18.19
N GLN A 231 -6.12 -13.32 17.87
CA GLN A 231 -4.97 -12.47 17.49
C GLN A 231 -4.07 -13.10 16.41
N GLU A 232 -4.68 -13.78 15.45
CA GLU A 232 -3.95 -14.40 14.34
C GLU A 232 -3.36 -13.35 13.40
N PRO A 233 -2.36 -13.68 12.56
CA PRO A 233 -1.87 -12.76 11.52
C PRO A 233 -3.02 -12.14 10.72
N GLY A 234 -3.13 -10.80 10.76
CA GLY A 234 -4.25 -10.06 10.18
C GLY A 234 -5.28 -9.54 11.19
N PHE A 235 -5.14 -9.85 12.49
CA PHE A 235 -6.06 -9.40 13.54
C PHE A 235 -6.26 -7.88 13.57
N GLY A 236 -5.22 -7.08 13.33
CA GLY A 236 -5.36 -5.61 13.29
C GLY A 236 -6.33 -5.14 12.20
N THR A 237 -6.34 -5.82 11.05
CA THR A 237 -7.34 -5.57 10.00
C THR A 237 -8.73 -6.01 10.47
N SER A 238 -8.86 -7.19 11.09
CA SER A 238 -10.13 -7.64 11.65
C SER A 238 -10.68 -6.66 12.69
N LEU A 239 -9.87 -6.18 13.62
CA LEU A 239 -10.27 -5.19 14.63
C LEU A 239 -10.82 -3.92 13.98
N ARG A 240 -10.16 -3.39 12.94
CA ARG A 240 -10.68 -2.25 12.17
C ARG A 240 -12.03 -2.53 11.51
N LEU A 241 -12.19 -3.71 10.90
CA LEU A 241 -13.45 -4.10 10.25
C LEU A 241 -14.57 -4.23 11.29
N LEU A 242 -14.29 -4.81 12.45
CA LEU A 242 -15.20 -4.89 13.59
C LEU A 242 -15.55 -3.50 14.13
N ALA A 243 -14.61 -2.55 14.14
CA ALA A 243 -14.86 -1.18 14.58
C ALA A 243 -15.79 -0.42 13.63
N MET A 244 -15.53 -0.52 12.32
CA MET A 244 -16.29 0.22 11.30
C MET A 244 -17.69 -0.34 11.05
N PHE A 245 -17.86 -1.67 11.13
CA PHE A 245 -19.09 -2.34 10.69
C PHE A 245 -19.77 -3.17 11.79
N GLY A 246 -19.16 -3.27 12.97
CA GLY A 246 -19.65 -4.09 14.06
C GLY A 246 -20.66 -3.40 14.97
N LYS A 247 -20.97 -4.11 16.05
CA LYS A 247 -21.88 -3.66 17.11
C LYS A 247 -21.18 -3.73 18.45
N ALA A 248 -21.88 -3.34 19.51
CA ALA A 248 -21.35 -3.36 20.88
C ALA A 248 -20.59 -4.66 21.28
N PRO A 249 -21.05 -5.89 20.95
CA PRO A 249 -20.28 -7.10 21.24
C PRO A 249 -18.94 -7.18 20.49
N ASP A 250 -18.89 -6.67 19.26
CA ASP A 250 -17.67 -6.61 18.46
C ASP A 250 -16.69 -5.57 19.01
N HIS A 251 -17.22 -4.43 19.46
CA HIS A 251 -16.42 -3.36 20.04
C HIS A 251 -15.77 -3.78 21.37
N ARG A 252 -16.43 -4.64 22.15
CA ARG A 252 -15.83 -5.23 23.35
C ARG A 252 -14.57 -6.01 23.06
N VAL A 253 -14.51 -6.76 21.95
CA VAL A 253 -13.28 -7.47 21.53
C VAL A 253 -12.12 -6.50 21.30
N ILE A 254 -12.40 -5.30 20.79
CA ILE A 254 -11.40 -4.26 20.58
C ILE A 254 -10.90 -3.71 21.91
N VAL A 255 -11.82 -3.40 22.84
CA VAL A 255 -11.46 -2.90 24.17
C VAL A 255 -10.65 -3.96 24.95
N GLU A 256 -11.06 -5.22 24.89
CA GLU A 256 -10.34 -6.34 25.53
C GLU A 256 -8.91 -6.49 24.96
N ALA A 257 -8.71 -6.25 23.67
CA ALA A 257 -7.40 -6.31 23.02
C ALA A 257 -6.43 -5.19 23.50
N LEU A 258 -6.91 -4.12 24.15
CA LEU A 258 -6.04 -3.08 24.74
C LEU A 258 -5.19 -3.60 25.91
N ALA A 259 -5.62 -4.68 26.55
CA ALA A 259 -4.90 -5.29 27.67
C ALA A 259 -3.61 -6.00 27.24
N ASP A 260 -3.53 -6.43 25.98
CA ASP A 260 -2.36 -7.10 25.42
C ASP A 260 -1.43 -6.09 24.75
N GLU A 261 -0.18 -6.04 25.19
CA GLU A 261 0.83 -5.12 24.67
C GLU A 261 1.07 -5.27 23.16
N LYS A 262 0.97 -6.49 22.62
CA LYS A 262 1.15 -6.76 21.18
C LYS A 262 -0.04 -6.30 20.35
N ALA A 263 -1.24 -6.33 20.93
CA ALA A 263 -2.48 -5.99 20.23
C ALA A 263 -2.90 -4.53 20.48
N ALA A 264 -2.45 -3.91 21.58
CA ALA A 264 -2.88 -2.60 22.04
C ALA A 264 -2.77 -1.53 20.94
N ARG A 265 -1.68 -1.53 20.18
CA ARG A 265 -1.48 -0.61 19.05
C ARG A 265 -2.59 -0.74 18.00
N ALA A 266 -2.82 -1.96 17.51
CA ALA A 266 -3.85 -2.22 16.51
C ALA A 266 -5.27 -1.99 17.06
N ALA A 267 -5.46 -2.24 18.36
CA ALA A 267 -6.72 -2.01 19.06
C ALA A 267 -7.03 -0.52 19.20
N PHE A 268 -6.07 0.33 19.61
CA PHE A 268 -6.25 1.79 19.62
C PHE A 268 -6.54 2.33 18.23
N TRP A 269 -5.79 1.87 17.23
CA TRP A 269 -6.05 2.26 15.84
C TRP A 269 -7.48 1.90 15.40
N ALA A 270 -7.97 0.70 15.74
CA ALA A 270 -9.35 0.31 15.47
C ALA A 270 -10.38 1.14 16.28
N LEU A 271 -10.05 1.48 17.53
CA LEU A 271 -10.91 2.23 18.44
C LEU A 271 -11.29 3.61 17.89
N GLY A 272 -10.39 4.21 17.12
CA GLY A 272 -10.64 5.47 16.38
C GLY A 272 -11.91 5.45 15.52
N HIS A 273 -12.36 4.27 15.08
CA HIS A 273 -13.55 4.11 14.23
C HIS A 273 -14.84 3.79 15.00
N VAL A 274 -14.77 3.54 16.32
CA VAL A 274 -15.93 3.09 17.12
C VAL A 274 -16.87 4.24 17.48
N GLY A 275 -16.36 5.47 17.62
CA GLY A 275 -17.19 6.67 17.80
C GLY A 275 -18.04 6.73 19.07
N THR A 276 -17.65 6.01 20.14
CA THR A 276 -18.41 5.96 21.41
C THR A 276 -17.71 6.71 22.54
N ARG A 277 -18.47 7.08 23.57
CA ARG A 277 -17.91 7.67 24.80
C ARG A 277 -16.90 6.75 25.48
N GLU A 278 -17.20 5.45 25.56
CA GLU A 278 -16.28 4.45 26.12
C GLU A 278 -14.95 4.42 25.34
N ALA A 279 -15.01 4.50 24.01
CA ALA A 279 -13.81 4.59 23.17
C ALA A 279 -12.97 5.83 23.48
N VAL A 280 -13.60 7.00 23.67
CA VAL A 280 -12.90 8.23 24.08
C VAL A 280 -12.23 8.08 25.45
N GLU A 281 -12.93 7.49 26.43
CA GLU A 281 -12.42 7.26 27.78
C GLU A 281 -11.20 6.31 27.76
N GLN A 282 -11.24 5.26 26.94
CA GLN A 282 -10.10 4.36 26.73
C GLN A 282 -8.92 5.07 26.05
N CYS A 283 -9.17 5.94 25.06
CA CYS A 283 -8.11 6.73 24.43
C CYS A 283 -7.44 7.66 25.44
N LEU A 284 -8.21 8.42 26.23
CA LEU A 284 -7.66 9.30 27.27
C LEU A 284 -6.83 8.53 28.29
N ALA A 285 -7.29 7.35 28.73
CA ALA A 285 -6.50 6.49 29.60
C ALA A 285 -5.19 6.03 28.93
N GLY A 286 -5.24 5.68 27.65
CA GLY A 286 -4.07 5.28 26.85
C GLY A 286 -3.04 6.40 26.65
N MET A 287 -3.47 7.67 26.62
CA MET A 287 -2.56 8.81 26.47
C MET A 287 -1.58 8.96 27.64
N HIS A 288 -1.91 8.42 28.82
CA HIS A 288 -1.03 8.43 29.98
C HIS A 288 0.12 7.42 29.90
N ASP A 289 0.06 6.44 29.00
CA ASP A 289 1.13 5.48 28.77
C ASP A 289 2.03 5.97 27.62
N PRO A 290 3.31 6.33 27.88
CA PRO A 290 4.22 6.83 26.85
C PRO A 290 4.34 5.91 25.63
N ALA A 291 4.25 4.59 25.81
CA ALA A 291 4.38 3.62 24.71
C ALA A 291 3.15 3.63 23.77
N ARG A 292 2.02 4.16 24.25
CA ARG A 292 0.73 4.14 23.55
C ARG A 292 0.16 5.53 23.32
N ALA A 293 0.82 6.57 23.84
CA ALA A 293 0.28 7.91 23.89
C ALA A 293 -0.07 8.46 22.51
N ARG A 294 0.83 8.32 21.53
CA ARG A 294 0.62 8.82 20.16
C ARG A 294 -0.54 8.10 19.47
N VAL A 295 -0.60 6.77 19.53
CA VAL A 295 -1.70 6.00 18.91
C VAL A 295 -3.05 6.24 19.59
N ALA A 296 -3.07 6.42 20.91
CA ALA A 296 -4.28 6.78 21.65
C ALA A 296 -4.73 8.22 21.35
N GLY A 297 -3.77 9.14 21.21
CA GLY A 297 -3.99 10.53 20.76
C GLY A 297 -4.64 10.59 19.38
N GLU A 298 -4.10 9.84 18.43
CA GLU A 298 -4.63 9.76 17.08
C GLU A 298 -6.04 9.13 17.04
N ALA A 299 -6.26 8.05 17.79
CA ALA A 299 -7.59 7.44 17.91
C ALA A 299 -8.62 8.42 18.48
N TYR A 300 -8.24 9.20 19.51
CA TYR A 300 -9.07 10.26 20.07
C TYR A 300 -9.37 11.36 19.05
N ALA A 301 -8.35 11.83 18.31
CA ALA A 301 -8.50 12.83 17.26
C ALA A 301 -9.47 12.34 16.17
N CYS A 302 -9.35 11.07 15.78
CA CYS A 302 -10.24 10.43 14.81
C CYS A 302 -11.71 10.39 15.29
N ILE A 303 -11.95 10.05 16.56
CA ILE A 303 -13.31 10.00 17.14
C ILE A 303 -13.92 11.40 17.27
N THR A 304 -13.13 12.37 17.73
CA THR A 304 -13.62 13.70 18.12
C THR A 304 -13.60 14.72 16.98
N GLY A 305 -12.79 14.47 15.95
CA GLY A 305 -12.50 15.43 14.87
C GLY A 305 -11.59 16.59 15.29
N ILE A 306 -10.95 16.49 16.46
CA ILE A 306 -10.05 17.51 16.98
C ILE A 306 -8.67 17.37 16.35
N ASP A 307 -8.12 18.47 15.86
CA ASP A 307 -6.72 18.57 15.47
C ASP A 307 -5.87 18.94 16.70
N LEU A 308 -5.16 17.96 17.26
CA LEU A 308 -4.38 18.13 18.49
C LEU A 308 -3.37 19.28 18.38
N THR A 309 -2.76 19.48 17.21
CA THR A 309 -1.74 20.50 17.01
C THR A 309 -2.39 21.88 16.91
N ARG A 310 -3.44 22.01 16.10
CA ARG A 310 -4.16 23.28 15.92
C ARG A 310 -4.82 23.76 17.20
N GLU A 311 -5.40 22.84 17.96
CA GLU A 311 -6.07 23.14 19.24
C GLU A 311 -5.10 23.24 20.44
N ARG A 312 -3.78 23.10 20.21
CA ARG A 312 -2.72 23.19 21.24
C ARG A 312 -2.88 22.17 22.36
N LEU A 313 -3.30 20.96 22.00
CA LEU A 313 -3.45 19.80 22.89
C LEU A 313 -2.25 18.85 22.81
N THR A 314 -1.12 19.33 22.31
CA THR A 314 0.12 18.55 22.23
C THR A 314 1.02 18.82 23.43
N ALA A 315 1.59 17.76 23.98
CA ALA A 315 2.64 17.87 24.97
C ALA A 315 3.93 18.37 24.30
N LYS A 316 4.78 19.06 25.07
CA LYS A 316 6.13 19.36 24.62
C LYS A 316 6.93 18.07 24.60
N GLU A 317 7.53 17.74 23.46
CA GLU A 317 8.49 16.65 23.41
C GLU A 317 9.64 16.96 24.38
N SER A 318 9.93 16.03 25.29
CA SER A 318 11.09 16.11 26.17
C SER A 318 12.31 16.24 25.26
N GLY A 319 13.00 17.37 25.30
CA GLY A 319 14.20 17.64 24.50
C GLY A 319 15.43 16.80 24.86
N ASP A 320 15.22 15.70 25.60
CA ASP A 320 16.23 14.69 25.83
C ASP A 320 16.42 13.96 24.50
N THR A 321 17.31 14.53 23.69
CA THR A 321 17.95 13.79 22.60
C THR A 321 18.43 12.49 23.25
N PRO A 322 17.97 11.31 22.81
CA PRO A 322 18.54 10.06 23.30
C PRO A 322 20.04 10.22 23.11
N SER A 323 20.81 10.16 24.21
CA SER A 323 22.26 10.13 24.07
C SER A 323 22.53 9.00 23.11
N LEU A 324 23.16 9.29 21.97
CA LEU A 324 23.55 8.25 21.00
C LEU A 324 24.16 7.12 21.84
N PRO A 325 23.64 5.88 21.71
CA PRO A 325 24.20 4.77 22.44
C PRO A 325 25.72 4.74 22.17
N PRO A 326 26.56 4.38 23.15
CA PRO A 326 27.98 4.22 22.92
C PRO A 326 28.18 3.37 21.66
N PHE A 327 29.11 3.75 20.78
CA PHE A 327 29.37 3.10 19.48
C PHE A 327 29.57 1.57 19.55
N GLU A 328 29.80 1.03 20.75
CA GLU A 328 30.00 -0.39 21.06
C GLU A 328 28.68 -1.15 21.29
N GLU A 329 27.55 -0.47 21.48
CA GLU A 329 26.19 -1.01 21.63
C GLU A 329 25.30 -0.67 20.41
N ASP A 330 25.88 -0.11 19.36
CA ASP A 330 25.17 0.26 18.14
C ASP A 330 24.76 -1.02 17.39
N ASP A 331 23.48 -1.37 17.50
CA ASP A 331 22.88 -2.44 16.72
C ASP A 331 22.77 -1.96 15.26
N LEU A 332 23.80 -2.31 14.47
CA LEU A 332 23.89 -1.94 13.05
C LEU A 332 22.73 -2.52 12.21
N ASP A 333 21.97 -3.48 12.75
CA ASP A 333 20.80 -4.08 12.12
C ASP A 333 19.47 -3.48 12.64
N ALA A 334 19.51 -2.51 13.55
CA ALA A 334 18.31 -1.84 14.04
C ALA A 334 17.62 -1.05 12.91
N ASP A 335 16.30 -1.21 12.80
CA ASP A 335 15.49 -0.40 11.90
C ASP A 335 15.42 1.04 12.45
N LEU A 336 16.31 1.89 11.95
CA LEU A 336 16.42 3.30 12.35
C LEU A 336 15.27 4.15 11.78
N MET A 337 14.38 3.57 10.97
CA MET A 337 13.21 4.29 10.48
C MET A 337 12.13 4.28 11.55
N PRO A 338 11.78 5.44 12.16
CA PRO A 338 10.69 5.50 13.11
C PRO A 338 9.42 4.94 12.47
N HIS A 339 8.63 4.21 13.26
CA HIS A 339 7.34 3.77 12.78
C HIS A 339 6.48 4.98 12.45
N ARG A 340 5.58 4.85 11.47
CA ARG A 340 4.74 5.98 11.01
C ARG A 340 3.98 6.67 12.15
N GLU A 341 3.63 5.90 13.16
CA GLU A 341 2.89 6.30 14.36
C GLU A 341 3.74 7.15 15.32
N ASP A 342 5.07 6.99 15.29
CA ASP A 342 6.01 7.80 16.07
C ASP A 342 6.06 9.25 15.56
N LEU A 343 5.61 9.48 14.32
CA LEU A 343 5.50 10.80 13.69
C LEU A 343 4.22 11.55 14.07
N TRP A 344 3.25 10.89 14.74
CA TRP A 344 2.03 11.57 15.18
C TRP A 344 2.30 12.52 16.33
N PRO A 345 1.50 13.59 16.49
CA PRO A 345 1.66 14.49 17.62
C PRO A 345 1.54 13.76 18.97
N LEU A 346 2.43 14.08 19.92
CA LEU A 346 2.34 13.59 21.29
C LEU A 346 1.21 14.34 22.01
N PRO A 347 0.11 13.68 22.44
CA PRO A 347 -0.99 14.36 23.11
C PRO A 347 -0.60 14.80 24.53
N ASP A 348 -1.21 15.88 25.01
CA ASP A 348 -1.27 16.22 26.43
C ASP A 348 -2.56 15.63 27.04
N PRO A 349 -2.47 14.56 27.86
CA PRO A 349 -3.65 13.89 28.41
C PRO A 349 -4.53 14.82 29.25
N THR A 350 -3.92 15.79 29.93
CA THR A 350 -4.64 16.71 30.82
C THR A 350 -5.38 17.78 30.04
N ALA A 351 -4.77 18.27 28.95
CA ALA A 351 -5.42 19.22 28.04
C ALA A 351 -6.57 18.56 27.26
N CYS A 352 -6.39 17.31 26.80
CA CYS A 352 -7.42 16.56 26.06
C CYS A 352 -8.66 16.18 26.91
N ALA A 353 -8.52 16.12 28.23
CA ALA A 353 -9.60 15.73 29.15
C ALA A 353 -10.41 16.91 29.71
N ALA A 354 -9.97 18.15 29.48
CA ALA A 354 -10.57 19.38 30.02
C ALA A 354 -11.79 19.85 29.22
#